data_AF-A0A941CCH3-F1
#
_entry.id   AF-A0A941CCH3-F1
#
_cell.length_a   1.000
_cell.length_b   1.000
_cell.length_c   1.000
_cell.angle_alpha   90.00
_cell.angle_beta   90.00
_cell.angle_gamma   90.00
#
_symmetry.space_group_name_H-M   'P 1'
#
loop_
_entity.id
_entity.type
_entity.pdbx_description
1 polymer ?
#
loop_
_entity_poly.entity_id
_entity_poly.type
_entity_poly.pdbx_seq_one_letter_code
_entity_poly.pdbx_strand_id
1 'polypeptide(L)'
;MKILDRYILTSFLKTFFPLFVIIMFILLLQTIWLFISELAGKDLDFSVILKFLTFALPRLIPMVLPLTILLTSIMIFGNFAENYEFAAMKSSGISLQRAMRTLAIFMFFVGIGAFLFANTVMPSSERRFINLRKNIFQVKPAMVITPNQFNDLGDINIKVGEKYGDNGQYLKDIIIHKKSPRAGNYTVIKAVDGELKGSIDSDLVTLILNDGNYYDEIQQKSPKRRKKLPFAKAHFKQYVLNMDLSALDNVDMDAQNSKKGYNMLNISDLQSQIDTFSSKLNSEIRNLRDDVNKRSGFNELNRNLKIDSVPVKVNDSLDFIETFNTKQKLQIYSLAFSNTDGILRKIETNIKRERDTRRALNKYEMSLHDKYALGIACVLLFFVGAPLGAIIRKGGLGLPIVVGVLLFLTYHFIGIFAKNGAEEGGVPPYVGSWLSTFIIFPLSIFLTYRATTDQGFFSLDNFVQPIRDFFEKKKAKKTIDKTIEEEIKIREFTEAEVVGIKKLYSDFNENSILAIVIFSFLIVINIVISIISAESNDSQIMLMIFNIISVVSFLIFFFISFRIWLRFQKITKEDKKSNGIVFLLFGLPLYFVSYFFYKKSMKEDIAKIR
;
A
#
# COMPACT_ATOMS: atom_id res chain seq x y z
N MET A 1 -37.86 -12.10 -12.48
CA MET A 1 -36.55 -12.72 -12.78
C MET A 1 -36.80 -14.02 -13.53
N LYS A 2 -36.05 -14.35 -14.59
CA LYS A 2 -36.14 -15.67 -15.22
C LYS A 2 -35.61 -16.73 -14.24
N ILE A 3 -36.01 -18.00 -14.40
CA ILE A 3 -35.62 -19.09 -13.48
C ILE A 3 -34.09 -19.18 -13.32
N LEU A 4 -33.36 -19.06 -14.44
CA LEU A 4 -31.90 -19.06 -14.46
C LEU A 4 -31.29 -17.89 -13.66
N ASP A 5 -31.84 -16.68 -13.80
CA ASP A 5 -31.37 -15.50 -13.08
C ASP A 5 -31.50 -15.71 -11.55
N ARG A 6 -32.62 -16.30 -11.11
CA ARG A 6 -32.86 -16.62 -9.70
C ARG A 6 -31.92 -17.71 -9.22
N TYR A 7 -31.69 -18.75 -10.03
CA TYR A 7 -30.78 -19.84 -9.70
C TYR A 7 -29.35 -19.32 -9.48
N ILE A 8 -28.81 -18.55 -10.44
CA ILE A 8 -27.46 -17.97 -10.35
C ILE A 8 -27.31 -17.08 -9.12
N LEU A 9 -28.28 -16.18 -8.88
CA LEU A 9 -28.24 -15.29 -7.70
C LEU A 9 -28.33 -16.07 -6.39
N THR A 10 -29.21 -17.08 -6.32
CA THR A 10 -29.37 -17.89 -5.10
C THR A 10 -28.12 -18.71 -4.81
N SER A 11 -27.50 -19.31 -5.83
CA SER A 11 -26.24 -20.04 -5.69
C SER A 11 -25.13 -19.09 -5.22
N PHE A 12 -25.02 -17.90 -5.83
CA PHE A 12 -24.05 -16.89 -5.39
C PHE A 12 -24.22 -16.53 -3.92
N LEU A 13 -25.43 -16.19 -3.47
CA LEU A 13 -25.67 -15.80 -2.07
C LEU A 13 -25.41 -16.96 -1.08
N LYS A 14 -25.78 -18.19 -1.46
CA LYS A 14 -25.53 -19.39 -0.64
C LYS A 14 -24.03 -19.66 -0.45
N THR A 15 -23.19 -19.32 -1.41
CA THR A 15 -21.74 -19.45 -1.28
C THR A 15 -21.10 -18.22 -0.65
N PHE A 16 -21.60 -17.02 -0.96
CA PHE A 16 -21.06 -15.74 -0.50
C PHE A 16 -21.12 -15.59 1.02
N PHE A 17 -22.28 -15.78 1.64
CA PHE A 17 -22.45 -15.49 3.07
C PHE A 17 -21.61 -16.39 3.98
N PRO A 18 -21.58 -17.73 3.82
CA PRO A 18 -20.70 -18.58 4.62
C PRO A 18 -19.23 -18.21 4.44
N LEU A 19 -18.80 -17.96 3.20
CA LEU A 19 -17.42 -17.59 2.91
C LEU A 19 -17.05 -16.23 3.53
N PHE A 20 -17.95 -15.25 3.44
CA PHE A 20 -17.79 -13.94 4.08
C PHE A 20 -17.62 -14.09 5.59
N VAL A 21 -18.47 -14.89 6.24
CA VAL A 21 -18.42 -15.12 7.69
C VAL A 21 -17.11 -15.81 8.09
N ILE A 22 -16.67 -16.84 7.34
CA ILE A 22 -15.42 -17.54 7.62
C ILE A 22 -14.22 -16.60 7.50
N ILE A 23 -14.12 -15.83 6.42
CA ILE A 23 -13.00 -14.90 6.21
C ILE A 23 -13.04 -13.77 7.25
N MET A 24 -14.21 -13.22 7.53
CA MET A 24 -14.40 -12.21 8.58
C MET A 24 -13.94 -12.74 9.94
N PHE A 25 -14.30 -13.99 10.27
CA PHE A 25 -13.88 -14.62 11.51
C PHE A 25 -12.37 -14.83 11.59
N ILE A 26 -11.73 -15.28 10.50
CA ILE A 26 -10.26 -15.42 10.44
C ILE A 26 -9.58 -14.08 10.68
N LEU A 27 -10.00 -13.01 10.01
CA LEU A 27 -9.41 -11.68 10.22
C LEU A 27 -9.74 -11.10 11.60
N LEU A 28 -10.89 -11.45 12.19
CA LEU A 28 -11.23 -11.08 13.55
C LEU A 28 -10.28 -11.77 14.55
N LEU A 29 -9.98 -13.05 14.38
CA LEU A 29 -8.98 -13.75 15.21
C LEU A 29 -7.59 -13.12 15.07
N GLN A 30 -7.18 -12.76 13.85
CA GLN A 30 -5.94 -12.02 13.63
C GLN A 30 -5.95 -10.67 14.38
N THR A 31 -7.08 -9.98 14.38
CA THR A 31 -7.24 -8.71 15.12
C THR A 31 -7.14 -8.92 16.63
N ILE A 32 -7.76 -9.97 17.17
CA ILE A 32 -7.63 -10.32 18.60
C ILE A 32 -6.17 -10.59 18.96
N TRP A 33 -5.45 -11.31 18.10
CA TRP A 33 -4.03 -11.57 18.30
C TRP A 33 -3.20 -10.28 18.31
N LEU A 34 -3.45 -9.38 17.35
CA LEU A 34 -2.77 -8.08 17.27
C LEU A 34 -2.98 -7.25 18.56
N PHE A 35 -4.16 -7.33 19.16
CA PHE A 35 -4.53 -6.58 20.35
C PHE A 35 -4.49 -7.41 21.64
N ILE A 36 -3.82 -8.58 21.64
CA ILE A 36 -3.84 -9.48 22.81
C ILE A 36 -3.23 -8.82 24.04
N SER A 37 -2.20 -7.99 23.88
CA SER A 37 -1.58 -7.21 24.94
C SER A 37 -2.50 -6.12 25.50
N GLU A 38 -3.51 -5.69 24.74
CA GLU A 38 -4.53 -4.73 25.17
C GLU A 38 -5.68 -5.40 25.91
N LEU A 39 -5.89 -6.71 25.72
CA LEU A 39 -7.05 -7.45 26.22
C LEU A 39 -6.71 -8.45 27.34
N ALA A 40 -5.58 -9.14 27.24
CA ALA A 40 -5.20 -10.23 28.14
C ALA A 40 -4.51 -9.73 29.41
N GLY A 41 -4.89 -10.29 30.57
CA GLY A 41 -4.28 -9.97 31.87
C GLY A 41 -4.74 -8.64 32.49
N LYS A 42 -5.86 -8.09 32.01
CA LYS A 42 -6.28 -6.70 32.25
C LYS A 42 -7.63 -6.55 32.97
N ASP A 43 -8.16 -7.62 33.56
CA ASP A 43 -9.45 -7.67 34.28
C ASP A 43 -10.56 -6.91 33.55
N LEU A 44 -10.69 -7.13 32.24
CA LEU A 44 -11.73 -6.51 31.43
C LEU A 44 -13.01 -7.31 31.54
N ASP A 45 -14.12 -6.60 31.81
CA ASP A 45 -15.44 -7.21 31.76
C ASP A 45 -15.70 -7.79 30.37
N PHE A 46 -16.36 -8.95 30.34
CA PHE A 46 -16.74 -9.60 29.08
C PHE A 46 -17.54 -8.67 28.14
N SER A 47 -18.37 -7.78 28.70
CA SER A 47 -19.11 -6.76 27.93
C SER A 47 -18.20 -5.80 27.17
N VAL A 48 -17.06 -5.41 27.76
CA VAL A 48 -16.07 -4.52 27.13
C VAL A 48 -15.38 -5.22 25.98
N ILE A 49 -15.00 -6.49 26.16
CA ILE A 49 -14.42 -7.33 25.10
C ILE A 49 -15.41 -7.46 23.93
N LEU A 50 -16.69 -7.73 24.21
CA LEU A 50 -17.70 -7.84 23.16
C LEU A 50 -17.89 -6.52 22.40
N LYS A 51 -17.90 -5.36 23.08
CA LYS A 51 -17.94 -4.04 22.45
C LYS A 51 -16.71 -3.79 21.58
N PHE A 52 -15.52 -4.18 22.06
CA PHE A 52 -14.27 -4.07 21.33
C PHE A 52 -14.32 -4.84 20.01
N LEU A 53 -14.74 -6.12 20.06
CA LEU A 53 -14.89 -6.96 18.88
C LEU A 53 -15.94 -6.39 17.91
N THR A 54 -17.07 -5.94 18.43
CA THR A 54 -18.16 -5.39 17.60
C THR A 54 -17.72 -4.13 16.87
N PHE A 55 -16.95 -3.24 17.50
CA PHE A 55 -16.44 -2.02 16.87
C PHE A 55 -15.25 -2.28 15.94
N ALA A 56 -14.52 -3.38 16.11
CA ALA A 56 -13.45 -3.79 15.21
C ALA A 56 -13.96 -4.35 13.86
N LEU A 57 -15.12 -5.03 13.86
CA LEU A 57 -15.67 -5.68 12.65
C LEU A 57 -15.80 -4.75 11.42
N PRO A 58 -16.38 -3.53 11.54
CA PRO A 58 -16.52 -2.62 10.40
C PRO A 58 -15.20 -2.21 9.74
N ARG A 59 -14.09 -2.19 10.49
CA ARG A 59 -12.75 -1.88 9.98
C ARG A 59 -12.21 -2.97 9.04
N LEU A 60 -12.68 -4.21 9.18
CA LEU A 60 -12.23 -5.35 8.38
C LEU A 60 -12.97 -5.49 7.05
N ILE A 61 -14.18 -4.92 6.94
CA ILE A 61 -15.05 -5.05 5.76
C ILE A 61 -14.38 -4.62 4.45
N PRO A 62 -13.64 -3.50 4.37
CA PRO A 62 -12.96 -3.09 3.14
C PRO A 62 -11.95 -4.11 2.61
N MET A 63 -11.42 -4.98 3.46
CA MET A 63 -10.50 -6.06 3.07
C MET A 63 -11.25 -7.36 2.76
N VAL A 64 -12.23 -7.73 3.61
CA VAL A 64 -12.99 -8.98 3.46
C VAL A 64 -13.89 -8.96 2.23
N LEU A 65 -14.62 -7.87 2.01
CA LEU A 65 -15.68 -7.81 1.01
C LEU A 65 -15.17 -8.06 -0.42
N PRO A 66 -14.11 -7.38 -0.90
CA PRO A 66 -13.62 -7.60 -2.27
C PRO A 66 -13.00 -8.99 -2.44
N LEU A 67 -12.35 -9.53 -1.41
CA LEU A 67 -11.81 -10.90 -1.40
C LEU A 67 -12.93 -11.93 -1.53
N THR A 68 -13.98 -11.82 -0.71
CA THR A 68 -15.11 -12.76 -0.77
C THR A 68 -15.80 -12.69 -2.12
N ILE A 69 -16.03 -11.49 -2.67
CA ILE A 69 -16.66 -11.32 -3.99
C ILE A 69 -15.83 -12.04 -5.06
N LEU A 70 -14.51 -11.84 -5.08
CA LEU A 70 -13.63 -12.50 -6.05
C LEU A 70 -13.73 -14.02 -5.93
N LEU A 71 -13.53 -14.55 -4.73
CA LEU A 71 -13.52 -16.00 -4.49
C LEU A 71 -14.87 -16.64 -4.79
N THR A 72 -15.97 -16.07 -4.32
CA THR A 72 -17.31 -16.59 -4.60
C THR A 72 -17.61 -16.58 -6.10
N SER A 73 -17.22 -15.51 -6.81
CA SER A 73 -17.44 -15.42 -8.26
C SER A 73 -16.68 -16.50 -9.01
N ILE A 74 -15.40 -16.71 -8.65
CA ILE A 74 -14.58 -17.78 -9.24
C ILE A 74 -15.20 -19.15 -8.96
N MET A 75 -15.61 -19.41 -7.71
CA MET A 75 -16.19 -20.70 -7.31
C MET A 75 -17.51 -21.00 -8.02
N ILE A 76 -18.42 -20.03 -8.10
CA ILE A 76 -19.74 -20.25 -8.73
C ILE A 76 -19.61 -20.52 -10.22
N PHE A 77 -18.87 -19.67 -10.94
CA PHE A 77 -18.70 -19.86 -12.38
C PHE A 77 -17.80 -21.04 -12.71
N GLY A 78 -16.84 -21.38 -11.83
CA GLY A 78 -16.06 -22.62 -11.89
C GLY A 78 -16.93 -23.85 -11.73
N ASN A 79 -17.81 -23.89 -10.72
CA ASN A 79 -18.72 -25.00 -10.49
C ASN A 79 -19.71 -25.18 -11.64
N PHE A 80 -20.26 -24.09 -12.19
CA PHE A 80 -21.11 -24.18 -13.38
C PHE A 80 -20.36 -24.75 -14.58
N ALA A 81 -19.07 -24.46 -14.70
CA ALA A 81 -18.23 -25.00 -15.77
C ALA A 81 -17.86 -26.48 -15.54
N GLU A 82 -17.55 -26.87 -14.30
CA GLU A 82 -17.20 -28.24 -13.91
C GLU A 82 -18.39 -29.20 -13.99
N ASN A 83 -19.58 -28.77 -13.54
CA ASN A 83 -20.81 -29.57 -13.60
C ASN A 83 -21.50 -29.55 -14.98
N TYR A 84 -20.84 -29.02 -16.02
CA TYR A 84 -21.38 -28.86 -17.37
C TYR A 84 -22.68 -28.02 -17.47
N GLU A 85 -23.12 -27.35 -16.40
CA GLU A 85 -24.29 -26.47 -16.42
C GLU A 85 -24.08 -25.30 -17.38
N PHE A 86 -22.87 -24.74 -17.40
CA PHE A 86 -22.51 -23.65 -18.30
C PHE A 86 -22.49 -24.08 -19.77
N ALA A 87 -22.06 -25.31 -20.06
CA ALA A 87 -22.12 -25.87 -21.40
C ALA A 87 -23.57 -26.05 -21.87
N ALA A 88 -24.46 -26.55 -20.99
CA ALA A 88 -25.88 -26.68 -21.28
C ALA A 88 -26.56 -25.32 -21.54
N MET A 89 -26.21 -24.29 -20.77
CA MET A 89 -26.69 -22.91 -21.00
C MET A 89 -26.30 -22.40 -22.39
N LYS A 90 -25.04 -22.59 -22.79
CA LYS A 90 -24.55 -22.18 -24.11
C LYS A 90 -25.22 -22.93 -25.26
N SER A 91 -25.40 -24.25 -25.13
CA SER A 91 -26.12 -25.05 -26.14
C SER A 91 -27.57 -24.61 -26.32
N SER A 92 -28.17 -23.99 -25.29
CA SER A 92 -29.51 -23.40 -25.33
C SER A 92 -29.54 -21.94 -25.86
N GLY A 93 -28.41 -21.45 -26.41
CA GLY A 93 -28.28 -20.09 -26.95
C GLY A 93 -28.04 -19.00 -25.90
N ILE A 94 -27.77 -19.35 -24.64
CA ILE A 94 -27.54 -18.37 -23.56
C ILE A 94 -26.04 -18.04 -23.49
N SER A 95 -25.68 -16.79 -23.78
CA SER A 95 -24.29 -16.32 -23.68
C SER A 95 -23.82 -16.15 -22.22
N LEU A 96 -22.51 -16.18 -22.00
CA LEU A 96 -21.90 -15.92 -20.69
C LEU A 96 -22.29 -14.55 -20.14
N GLN A 97 -22.30 -13.52 -20.99
CA GLN A 97 -22.68 -12.16 -20.59
C GLN A 97 -24.11 -12.12 -20.06
N ARG A 98 -25.01 -12.92 -20.66
CA ARG A 98 -26.40 -13.02 -20.18
C ARG A 98 -26.48 -13.66 -18.80
N ALA A 99 -25.70 -14.72 -18.55
CA ALA A 99 -25.63 -15.37 -17.24
C ALA A 99 -25.03 -14.44 -16.16
N MET A 100 -23.97 -13.68 -16.51
CA MET A 100 -23.33 -12.74 -15.59
C MET A 100 -24.16 -11.49 -15.31
N ARG A 101 -25.06 -11.08 -16.21
CA ARG A 101 -25.82 -9.81 -16.11
C ARG A 101 -26.55 -9.64 -14.77
N THR A 102 -27.22 -10.69 -14.28
CA THR A 102 -27.97 -10.62 -13.03
C THR A 102 -27.04 -10.37 -11.83
N LEU A 103 -25.89 -11.04 -11.79
CA LEU A 103 -24.88 -10.82 -10.76
C LEU A 103 -24.16 -9.48 -10.93
N ALA A 104 -23.92 -9.01 -12.14
CA ALA A 104 -23.34 -7.70 -12.39
C ALA A 104 -24.21 -6.56 -11.84
N ILE A 105 -25.53 -6.64 -12.04
CA ILE A 105 -26.49 -5.67 -11.47
C ILE A 105 -26.46 -5.75 -9.95
N PHE A 106 -26.47 -6.96 -9.38
CA PHE A 106 -26.35 -7.15 -7.93
C PHE A 106 -25.04 -6.54 -7.39
N MET A 107 -23.91 -6.77 -8.06
CA MET A 107 -22.61 -6.25 -7.68
C MET A 107 -22.51 -4.74 -7.76
N PHE A 108 -23.20 -4.11 -8.71
CA PHE A 108 -23.32 -2.66 -8.77
C PHE A 108 -24.00 -2.11 -7.50
N PHE A 109 -25.09 -2.73 -7.04
CA PHE A 109 -25.72 -2.35 -5.77
C PHE A 109 -24.86 -2.66 -4.54
N VAL A 110 -24.13 -3.78 -4.54
CA VAL A 110 -23.16 -4.09 -3.49
C VAL A 110 -22.04 -3.04 -3.45
N GLY A 111 -21.56 -2.57 -4.60
CA GLY A 111 -20.55 -1.50 -4.68
C GLY A 111 -21.05 -0.17 -4.11
N ILE A 112 -22.31 0.21 -4.39
CA ILE A 112 -22.95 1.38 -3.76
C ILE A 112 -23.07 1.17 -2.24
N GLY A 113 -23.52 -0.01 -1.81
CA GLY A 113 -23.61 -0.36 -0.40
C GLY A 113 -22.25 -0.29 0.32
N ALA A 114 -21.19 -0.79 -0.32
CA ALA A 114 -19.82 -0.74 0.21
C ALA A 114 -19.31 0.70 0.36
N PHE A 115 -19.59 1.56 -0.63
CA PHE A 115 -19.28 2.99 -0.56
C PHE A 115 -20.02 3.67 0.60
N LEU A 116 -21.33 3.46 0.71
CA LEU A 116 -22.13 4.03 1.80
C LEU A 116 -21.64 3.54 3.17
N PHE A 117 -21.29 2.26 3.26
CA PHE A 117 -20.73 1.65 4.48
C PHE A 117 -19.39 2.29 4.86
N ALA A 118 -18.48 2.47 3.90
CA ALA A 118 -17.18 3.11 4.10
C ALA A 118 -17.30 4.61 4.43
N ASN A 119 -18.36 5.27 3.97
CA ASN A 119 -18.61 6.68 4.26
C ASN A 119 -19.28 6.91 5.62
N THR A 120 -20.12 5.99 6.10
CA THR A 120 -20.99 6.21 7.28
C THR A 120 -20.65 5.28 8.46
N VAL A 121 -20.75 3.97 8.24
CA VAL A 121 -20.63 2.97 9.30
C VAL A 121 -19.19 2.80 9.76
N MET A 122 -18.24 2.73 8.83
CA MET A 122 -16.82 2.57 9.16
C MET A 122 -16.30 3.76 10.00
N PRO A 123 -16.50 5.04 9.63
CA PRO A 123 -16.03 6.16 10.45
C PRO A 123 -16.68 6.23 11.83
N SER A 124 -17.99 5.97 11.91
CA SER A 124 -18.70 5.92 13.20
C SER A 124 -18.16 4.81 14.11
N SER A 125 -17.85 3.65 13.54
CA SER A 125 -17.32 2.52 14.29
C SER A 125 -15.88 2.76 14.72
N GLU A 126 -15.05 3.35 13.87
CA GLU A 126 -13.67 3.70 14.20
C GLU A 126 -13.60 4.73 15.35
N ARG A 127 -14.49 5.75 15.34
CA ARG A 127 -14.62 6.69 16.46
C ARG A 127 -14.93 5.97 17.77
N ARG A 128 -15.90 5.05 17.77
CA ARG A 128 -16.28 4.28 18.96
C ARG A 128 -15.20 3.30 19.39
N PHE A 129 -14.50 2.68 18.44
CA PHE A 129 -13.38 1.79 18.69
C PHE A 129 -12.23 2.51 19.40
N ILE A 130 -11.83 3.67 18.88
CA ILE A 130 -10.75 4.47 19.46
C ILE A 130 -11.17 5.06 20.82
N ASN A 131 -12.40 5.55 20.95
CA ASN A 131 -12.90 6.01 22.25
C ASN A 131 -12.97 4.88 23.28
N LEU A 132 -13.37 3.67 22.88
CA LEU A 132 -13.39 2.51 23.76
C LEU A 132 -11.96 2.14 24.20
N ARG A 133 -11.00 2.10 23.27
CA ARG A 133 -9.58 1.89 23.60
C ARG A 133 -9.10 2.94 24.59
N LYS A 134 -9.34 4.23 24.33
CA LYS A 134 -9.01 5.32 25.27
C LYS A 134 -9.63 5.11 26.64
N ASN A 135 -10.92 4.77 26.71
CA ASN A 135 -11.60 4.50 27.99
C ASN A 135 -10.99 3.31 28.73
N ILE A 136 -10.62 2.23 28.04
CA ILE A 136 -9.94 1.06 28.64
C ILE A 136 -8.62 1.50 29.31
N PHE A 137 -7.83 2.33 28.62
CA PHE A 137 -6.56 2.84 29.16
C PHE A 137 -6.74 3.87 30.28
N GLN A 138 -7.74 4.76 30.19
CA GLN A 138 -7.96 5.85 31.15
C GLN A 138 -8.69 5.40 32.43
N VAL A 139 -9.61 4.44 32.34
CA VAL A 139 -10.38 3.95 33.51
C VAL A 139 -9.54 3.03 34.39
N LYS A 140 -8.54 2.35 33.82
CA LYS A 140 -7.58 1.54 34.59
C LYS A 140 -6.13 1.87 34.17
N PRO A 141 -5.58 3.06 34.53
CA PRO A 141 -4.21 3.43 34.18
C PRO A 141 -3.16 2.45 34.76
N ALA A 142 -3.48 1.85 35.91
CA ALA A 142 -2.68 0.81 36.56
C ALA A 142 -2.55 -0.49 35.75
N MET A 143 -3.32 -0.64 34.67
CA MET A 143 -3.30 -1.79 33.76
C MET A 143 -2.00 -1.90 32.96
N VAL A 144 -1.33 -0.78 32.69
CA VAL A 144 -0.06 -0.77 31.95
C VAL A 144 1.10 -1.24 32.84
N ILE A 145 0.91 -1.25 34.17
CA ILE A 145 1.94 -1.60 35.13
C ILE A 145 1.72 -3.04 35.62
N THR A 146 2.58 -3.95 35.16
CA THR A 146 2.68 -5.30 35.75
C THR A 146 3.47 -5.25 37.07
N PRO A 147 2.95 -5.82 38.17
CA PRO A 147 3.66 -5.88 39.44
C PRO A 147 4.99 -6.64 39.32
N ASN A 148 5.97 -6.22 40.10
CA ASN A 148 7.32 -6.79 40.16
C ASN A 148 8.13 -6.78 38.86
N GLN A 149 7.65 -6.11 37.81
CA GLN A 149 8.38 -5.93 36.56
C GLN A 149 8.60 -4.44 36.28
N PHE A 150 9.67 -4.14 35.53
CA PHE A 150 9.93 -2.80 35.03
C PHE A 150 9.07 -2.55 33.79
N ASN A 151 8.22 -1.55 33.85
CA ASN A 151 7.30 -1.15 32.80
C ASN A 151 7.76 0.18 32.20
N ASP A 152 7.98 0.18 30.89
CA ASP A 152 8.36 1.38 30.15
C ASP A 152 7.13 2.24 29.84
N LEU A 153 7.12 3.48 30.35
CA LEU A 153 6.04 4.47 30.20
C LEU A 153 6.54 5.73 29.48
N GLY A 154 7.26 5.56 28.37
CA GLY A 154 7.74 6.67 27.55
C GLY A 154 8.98 7.33 28.16
N ASP A 155 8.80 8.38 28.96
CA ASP A 155 9.88 9.15 29.59
C ASP A 155 10.39 8.53 30.91
N ILE A 156 9.69 7.54 31.44
CA ILE A 156 10.05 6.86 32.69
C ILE A 156 9.98 5.34 32.54
N ASN A 157 10.77 4.63 33.34
CA ASN A 157 10.63 3.19 33.55
C ASN A 157 10.26 2.95 35.02
N ILE A 158 9.09 2.39 35.27
CA ILE A 158 8.52 2.21 36.61
C ILE A 158 8.46 0.73 36.99
N LYS A 159 8.87 0.42 38.22
CA LYS A 159 8.60 -0.86 38.88
C LYS A 159 7.73 -0.59 40.10
N VAL A 160 6.70 -1.41 40.28
CA VAL A 160 5.81 -1.39 41.43
C VAL A 160 5.82 -2.77 42.07
N GLY A 161 6.05 -2.84 43.38
CA GLY A 161 6.03 -4.11 44.11
C GLY A 161 4.63 -4.72 44.20
N GLU A 162 3.64 -3.92 44.58
CA GLU A 162 2.25 -4.35 44.76
C GLU A 162 1.25 -3.28 44.27
N LYS A 163 0.12 -3.73 43.73
CA LYS A 163 -1.00 -2.87 43.32
C LYS A 163 -2.29 -3.31 44.02
N TYR A 164 -3.10 -2.36 44.47
CA TYR A 164 -4.35 -2.64 45.21
C TYR A 164 -5.40 -1.54 44.97
N GLY A 165 -6.64 -1.83 45.40
CA GLY A 165 -7.83 -1.00 45.13
C GLY A 165 -8.66 -1.54 43.96
N ASP A 166 -9.92 -1.11 43.85
CA ASP A 166 -10.89 -1.65 42.89
C ASP A 166 -10.44 -1.54 41.42
N ASN A 167 -9.62 -0.53 41.10
CA ASN A 167 -9.03 -0.32 39.78
C ASN A 167 -7.50 -0.46 39.78
N GLY A 168 -6.91 -1.01 40.85
CA GLY A 168 -5.46 -1.10 41.04
C GLY A 168 -4.76 0.26 41.16
N GLN A 169 -5.49 1.33 41.49
CA GLN A 169 -4.99 2.70 41.44
C GLN A 169 -3.94 3.00 42.53
N TYR A 170 -3.89 2.21 43.60
CA TYR A 170 -2.91 2.38 44.67
C TYR A 170 -1.72 1.45 44.45
N LEU A 171 -0.53 2.01 44.58
CA LEU A 171 0.73 1.38 44.27
C LEU A 171 1.62 1.40 45.52
N LYS A 172 2.38 0.32 45.74
CA LYS A 172 3.35 0.17 46.83
C LYS A 172 4.71 -0.23 46.31
N ASP A 173 5.75 0.23 47.01
CA ASP A 173 7.16 0.01 46.66
C ASP A 173 7.46 0.42 45.21
N ILE A 174 7.43 1.74 44.99
CA ILE A 174 7.52 2.33 43.66
C ILE A 174 8.97 2.75 43.40
N ILE A 175 9.54 2.28 42.30
CA ILE A 175 10.85 2.68 41.82
C ILE A 175 10.70 3.21 40.39
N ILE A 176 11.09 4.45 40.16
CA ILE A 176 11.03 5.10 38.86
C ILE A 176 12.43 5.49 38.42
N HIS A 177 12.81 5.07 37.22
CA HIS A 177 13.97 5.60 36.52
C HIS A 177 13.50 6.60 35.47
N LYS A 178 13.94 7.86 35.57
CA LYS A 178 13.63 8.87 34.55
C LYS A 178 14.64 8.75 33.42
N LYS A 179 14.15 8.62 32.18
CA LYS A 179 15.01 8.58 31.01
C LYS A 179 15.63 9.95 30.78
N SER A 180 16.92 9.96 30.44
CA SER A 180 17.67 11.17 30.12
C SER A 180 18.05 11.16 28.64
N PRO A 181 18.15 12.33 27.97
CA PRO A 181 18.67 12.41 26.59
C PRO A 181 20.11 11.88 26.43
N ARG A 182 20.83 11.69 27.55
CA ARG A 182 22.15 11.07 27.58
C ARG A 182 22.05 9.62 28.06
N ALA A 183 22.85 8.74 27.47
CA ALA A 183 22.92 7.34 27.84
C ALA A 183 23.36 7.16 29.31
N GLY A 184 22.42 6.77 30.18
CA GLY A 184 22.66 6.50 31.60
C GLY A 184 21.41 6.71 32.46
N ASN A 185 21.36 6.05 33.62
CA ASN A 185 20.28 6.18 34.60
C ASN A 185 20.68 7.16 35.70
N TYR A 186 20.45 8.44 35.48
CA TYR A 186 20.93 9.50 36.40
C TYR A 186 19.93 9.89 37.48
N THR A 187 18.63 9.71 37.21
CA THR A 187 17.57 10.12 38.12
C THR A 187 16.74 8.91 38.52
N VAL A 188 16.64 8.66 39.83
CA VAL A 188 15.87 7.57 40.43
C VAL A 188 14.94 8.14 41.48
N ILE A 189 13.66 7.78 41.42
CA ILE A 189 12.66 8.15 42.41
C ILE A 189 12.21 6.87 43.09
N LYS A 190 12.27 6.85 44.42
CA LYS A 190 11.70 5.76 45.23
C LYS A 190 10.61 6.32 46.13
N ALA A 191 9.43 5.71 46.13
CA ALA A 191 8.32 6.12 46.98
C ALA A 191 7.70 4.89 47.66
N VAL A 192 7.22 5.08 48.89
CA VAL A 192 6.59 4.03 49.67
C VAL A 192 5.22 3.69 49.09
N ASP A 193 4.41 4.73 48.88
CA ASP A 193 3.05 4.61 48.34
C ASP A 193 2.86 5.56 47.16
N GLY A 194 1.88 5.26 46.32
CA GLY A 194 1.46 6.16 45.26
C GLY A 194 0.05 5.88 44.77
N GLU A 195 -0.52 6.85 44.08
CA GLU A 195 -1.86 6.81 43.53
C GLU A 195 -1.81 7.24 42.06
N LEU A 196 -2.40 6.43 41.19
CA LEU A 196 -2.63 6.77 39.79
C LEU A 196 -4.01 7.40 39.63
N LYS A 197 -4.07 8.69 39.30
CA LYS A 197 -5.30 9.39 38.94
C LYS A 197 -5.36 9.59 37.44
N GLY A 198 -6.32 8.94 36.79
CA GLY A 198 -6.77 9.30 35.45
C GLY A 198 -7.88 10.33 35.51
N SER A 199 -7.98 11.20 34.50
CA SER A 199 -9.14 12.06 34.28
C SER A 199 -9.76 11.73 32.92
N ILE A 200 -11.09 11.74 32.82
CA ILE A 200 -11.81 11.50 31.56
C ILE A 200 -11.62 12.68 30.58
N ASP A 201 -11.33 13.88 31.13
CA ASP A 201 -11.23 15.13 30.37
C ASP A 201 -9.80 15.46 29.91
N SER A 202 -8.79 14.68 30.33
CA SER A 202 -7.38 14.93 30.02
C SER A 202 -6.68 13.65 29.59
N ASP A 203 -5.90 13.70 28.51
CA ASP A 203 -5.04 12.59 28.06
C ASP A 203 -3.83 12.35 29.01
N LEU A 204 -3.74 13.10 30.12
CA LEU A 204 -2.70 12.98 31.13
C LEU A 204 -3.14 12.04 32.26
N VAL A 205 -2.25 11.13 32.64
CA VAL A 205 -2.37 10.37 33.89
C VAL A 205 -1.42 10.92 34.92
N THR A 206 -1.97 11.28 36.07
CA THR A 206 -1.23 11.85 37.18
C THR A 206 -0.85 10.75 38.15
N LEU A 207 0.45 10.50 38.28
CA LEU A 207 1.01 9.65 39.32
C LEU A 207 1.38 10.51 40.52
N ILE A 208 0.66 10.33 41.62
CA ILE A 208 0.91 10.99 42.90
C ILE A 208 1.72 10.03 43.75
N LEU A 209 2.99 10.36 43.99
CA LEU A 209 3.87 9.59 44.86
C LEU A 209 3.86 10.20 46.26
N ASN A 210 3.73 9.36 47.28
CA ASN A 210 3.71 9.77 48.67
C ASN A 210 4.92 9.19 49.40
N ASP A 211 5.53 10.04 50.24
CA ASP A 211 6.68 9.73 51.09
C ASP A 211 7.82 9.00 50.36
N GLY A 212 8.69 9.77 49.71
CA GLY A 212 9.73 9.22 48.86
C GLY A 212 11.03 10.00 48.85
N ASN A 213 12.02 9.42 48.19
CA ASN A 213 13.32 10.00 47.96
C ASN A 213 13.57 10.14 46.46
N TYR A 214 13.97 11.34 46.06
CA TYR A 214 14.46 11.67 44.75
C TYR A 214 15.99 11.67 44.77
N TYR A 215 16.58 10.88 43.89
CA TYR A 215 18.03 10.73 43.75
C TYR A 215 18.44 11.20 42.36
N ASP A 216 19.42 12.09 42.28
CA ASP A 216 19.88 12.65 41.01
C ASP A 216 21.40 12.78 40.97
N GLU A 217 22.00 12.15 39.98
CA GLU A 217 23.43 12.25 39.70
C GLU A 217 23.69 13.48 38.84
N ILE A 218 24.25 14.52 39.45
CA ILE A 218 24.41 15.84 38.82
C ILE A 218 25.44 15.76 37.71
N GLN A 219 24.99 15.87 36.47
CA GLN A 219 25.85 15.77 35.30
C GLN A 219 26.77 16.99 35.13
N GLN A 220 28.08 16.79 35.30
CA GLN A 220 29.09 17.85 35.16
C GLN A 220 29.75 17.83 33.78
N LYS A 221 29.86 19.00 33.11
CA LYS A 221 30.52 19.12 31.80
C LYS A 221 32.04 18.87 31.86
N SER A 222 32.71 19.31 32.94
CA SER A 222 34.16 19.20 33.10
C SER A 222 34.62 17.80 33.56
N PRO A 223 35.63 17.17 32.93
CA PRO A 223 36.20 15.89 33.36
C PRO A 223 36.69 15.87 34.82
N LYS A 224 37.29 16.96 35.31
CA LYS A 224 37.76 17.07 36.70
C LYS A 224 36.61 17.08 37.72
N ARG A 225 35.47 17.67 37.36
CA ARG A 225 34.28 17.72 38.24
C ARG A 225 33.47 16.43 38.21
N ARG A 226 33.48 15.68 37.10
CA ARG A 226 32.87 14.34 37.00
C ARG A 226 33.46 13.35 38.00
N LYS A 227 34.78 13.41 38.26
CA LYS A 227 35.45 12.57 39.28
C LYS A 227 34.92 12.78 40.70
N LYS A 228 34.23 13.88 40.99
CA LYS A 228 33.68 14.17 42.32
C LYS A 228 32.32 13.52 42.58
N LEU A 229 31.73 12.84 41.59
CA LEU A 229 30.44 12.15 41.68
C LEU A 229 29.38 12.95 42.45
N PRO A 230 29.12 14.21 42.06
CA PRO A 230 28.17 15.05 42.78
C PRO A 230 26.76 14.46 42.69
N PHE A 231 26.13 14.27 43.85
CA PHE A 231 24.84 13.61 43.98
C PHE A 231 23.88 14.49 44.78
N ALA A 232 22.64 14.58 44.31
CA ALA A 232 21.55 15.22 45.02
C ALA A 232 20.59 14.15 45.54
N LYS A 233 20.22 14.27 46.82
CA LYS A 233 19.13 13.52 47.44
C LYS A 233 18.13 14.50 48.01
N ALA A 234 16.87 14.38 47.63
CA ALA A 234 15.77 15.14 48.20
C ALA A 234 14.70 14.18 48.72
N HIS A 235 14.26 14.41 49.96
CA HIS A 235 13.05 13.75 50.49
C HIS A 235 11.83 14.59 50.11
N PHE A 236 10.75 13.94 49.73
CA PHE A 236 9.47 14.59 49.45
C PHE A 236 8.34 13.90 50.20
N LYS A 237 7.43 14.70 50.75
CA LYS A 237 6.18 14.18 51.31
C LYS A 237 5.20 13.77 50.22
N GLN A 238 5.12 14.56 49.15
CA GLN A 238 4.30 14.28 47.99
C GLN A 238 5.02 14.78 46.74
N TYR A 239 5.02 13.97 45.68
CA TYR A 239 5.59 14.31 44.39
C TYR A 239 4.62 13.91 43.29
N VAL A 240 4.23 14.86 42.46
CA VAL A 240 3.23 14.67 41.41
C VAL A 240 3.94 14.61 40.07
N LEU A 241 3.73 13.52 39.35
CA LEU A 241 4.27 13.31 38.01
C LEU A 241 3.10 13.16 37.03
N ASN A 242 3.00 14.08 36.09
CA ASN A 242 2.04 13.98 34.99
C ASN A 242 2.69 13.24 33.84
N MET A 243 2.10 12.11 33.46
CA MET A 243 2.51 11.30 32.34
C MET A 243 1.58 11.57 31.17
N ASP A 244 2.17 11.87 30.02
CA ASP A 244 1.43 11.86 28.76
C ASP A 244 1.39 10.42 28.25
N LEU A 245 0.23 9.76 28.42
CA LEU A 245 0.04 8.39 27.96
C LEU A 245 -0.17 8.31 26.44
N SER A 246 -0.23 9.43 25.72
CA SER A 246 -0.27 9.45 24.26
C SER A 246 0.90 8.60 23.69
N ALA A 247 2.10 8.74 24.29
CA ALA A 247 3.30 8.01 23.88
C ALA A 247 3.26 6.47 24.10
N LEU A 248 2.29 5.93 24.83
CA LEU A 248 2.14 4.48 25.07
C LEU A 248 1.29 3.76 24.02
N ASP A 249 0.59 4.51 23.17
CA ASP A 249 -0.15 3.98 22.02
C ASP A 249 0.83 3.77 20.85
N ASN A 250 1.82 2.91 21.06
CA ASN A 250 2.87 2.56 20.09
C ASN A 250 2.34 1.87 18.82
N VAL A 251 1.03 1.73 18.66
CA VAL A 251 0.40 1.05 17.51
C VAL A 251 0.06 2.03 16.38
N ASP A 252 0.04 3.36 16.62
CA ASP A 252 -0.07 4.34 15.53
C ASP A 252 0.39 5.75 15.98
N MET A 253 1.71 6.00 16.01
CA MET A 253 2.25 7.37 16.19
C MET A 253 1.71 8.38 15.15
N ASP A 254 1.16 7.89 14.04
CA ASP A 254 0.63 8.72 12.95
C ASP A 254 -0.83 9.18 13.16
N ALA A 255 -1.59 8.51 14.05
CA ALA A 255 -2.99 8.86 14.29
C ALA A 255 -3.18 9.86 15.45
N GLN A 256 -2.16 10.07 16.27
CA GLN A 256 -2.30 10.78 17.55
C GLN A 256 -2.16 12.31 17.47
N ASN A 257 -1.46 12.84 16.47
CA ASN A 257 -1.23 14.30 16.38
C ASN A 257 -2.44 15.11 15.85
N SER A 258 -3.53 14.45 15.46
CA SER A 258 -4.79 15.10 15.12
C SER A 258 -5.89 14.57 16.04
N LYS A 259 -6.58 15.46 16.76
CA LYS A 259 -7.77 15.16 17.58
C LYS A 259 -8.91 14.45 16.80
N LYS A 260 -8.74 14.19 15.50
CA LYS A 260 -9.61 13.43 14.60
C LYS A 260 -8.75 12.66 13.60
N GLY A 261 -8.51 11.37 13.82
CA GLY A 261 -7.80 10.51 12.86
C GLY A 261 -8.55 10.42 11.53
N TYR A 262 -7.86 10.34 10.40
CA TYR A 262 -8.47 10.33 9.06
C TYR A 262 -9.49 9.19 8.86
N ASN A 263 -9.24 8.02 9.44
CA ASN A 263 -10.14 6.86 9.41
C ASN A 263 -11.50 7.11 10.13
N MET A 264 -11.58 8.14 10.97
CA MET A 264 -12.80 8.53 11.69
C MET A 264 -13.70 9.48 10.89
N LEU A 265 -13.30 9.95 9.72
CA LEU A 265 -14.00 11.01 9.02
C LEU A 265 -14.83 10.46 7.87
N ASN A 266 -16.00 11.07 7.63
CA ASN A 266 -16.76 10.86 6.41
C ASN A 266 -16.18 11.75 5.28
N ILE A 267 -16.70 11.64 4.07
CA ILE A 267 -16.16 12.39 2.92
C ILE A 267 -16.27 13.90 3.10
N SER A 268 -17.38 14.42 3.64
CA SER A 268 -17.54 15.87 3.86
C SER A 268 -16.56 16.40 4.91
N ASP A 269 -16.37 15.66 5.99
CA ASP A 269 -15.41 15.98 7.04
C ASP A 269 -13.98 15.90 6.49
N LEU A 270 -13.68 14.90 5.64
CA LEU A 270 -12.38 14.75 4.98
C LEU A 270 -12.08 15.94 4.06
N GLN A 271 -13.03 16.35 3.22
CA GLN A 271 -12.85 17.49 2.32
C GLN A 271 -12.56 18.78 3.10
N SER A 272 -13.36 19.07 4.13
CA SER A 272 -13.13 20.24 4.99
C SER A 272 -11.76 20.23 5.67
N GLN A 273 -11.31 19.05 6.11
CA GLN A 273 -9.98 18.91 6.73
C GLN A 273 -8.87 19.06 5.69
N ILE A 274 -9.00 18.46 4.49
CA ILE A 274 -8.04 18.62 3.40
C ILE A 274 -7.87 20.10 3.03
N ASP A 275 -8.96 20.86 2.92
CA ASP A 275 -8.92 22.31 2.66
C ASP A 275 -8.20 23.08 3.78
N THR A 276 -8.47 22.71 5.03
CA THR A 276 -7.83 23.33 6.20
C THR A 276 -6.33 23.02 6.25
N PHE A 277 -5.95 21.75 6.06
CA PHE A 277 -4.55 21.31 6.07
C PHE A 277 -3.76 21.89 4.89
N SER A 278 -4.34 21.93 3.69
CA SER A 278 -3.69 22.51 2.51
C SER A 278 -3.49 24.02 2.67
N SER A 279 -4.49 24.76 3.16
CA SER A 279 -4.37 26.19 3.47
C SER A 279 -3.30 26.45 4.52
N LYS A 280 -3.27 25.63 5.59
CA LYS A 280 -2.25 25.70 6.64
C LYS A 280 -0.85 25.47 6.07
N LEU A 281 -0.64 24.43 5.28
CA LEU A 281 0.64 24.13 4.64
C LEU A 281 1.11 25.31 3.76
N ASN A 282 0.22 25.85 2.92
CA ASN A 282 0.52 27.00 2.08
C ASN A 282 0.83 28.27 2.89
N SER A 283 0.20 28.45 4.05
CA SER A 283 0.52 29.55 4.97
C SER A 283 1.89 29.38 5.64
N GLU A 284 2.23 28.16 6.05
CA GLU A 284 3.52 27.85 6.69
C GLU A 284 4.69 28.07 5.71
N ILE A 285 4.55 27.64 4.46
CA ILE A 285 5.55 27.88 3.41
C ILE A 285 5.72 29.38 3.13
N ARG A 286 4.62 30.14 3.05
CA ARG A 286 4.68 31.61 2.87
C ARG A 286 5.37 32.29 4.05
N ASN A 287 4.99 31.94 5.28
CA ASN A 287 5.60 32.50 6.49
C ASN A 287 7.10 32.17 6.57
N LEU A 288 7.50 30.95 6.20
CA LEU A 288 8.91 30.57 6.11
C LEU A 288 9.66 31.43 5.11
N ARG A 289 9.10 31.61 3.90
CA ARG A 289 9.69 32.46 2.86
C ARG A 289 9.88 33.90 3.36
N ASP A 290 8.86 34.48 3.98
CA ASP A 290 8.90 35.85 4.49
C ASP A 290 9.92 36.00 5.62
N ASP A 291 9.99 35.02 6.52
CA ASP A 291 10.96 35.01 7.62
C ASP A 291 12.40 34.89 7.12
N VAL A 292 12.65 34.06 6.10
CA VAL A 292 13.97 33.94 5.46
C VAL A 292 14.34 35.25 4.76
N ASN A 293 13.42 35.84 4.00
CA ASN A 293 13.65 37.12 3.30
C ASN A 293 13.93 38.29 4.24
N LYS A 294 13.25 38.35 5.39
CA LYS A 294 13.50 39.36 6.43
C LYS A 294 14.89 39.20 7.05
N ARG A 295 15.32 37.96 7.33
CA ARG A 295 16.60 37.68 7.99
C ARG A 295 17.81 37.78 7.05
N SER A 296 17.62 37.49 5.76
CA SER A 296 18.66 37.64 4.73
C SER A 296 18.90 39.10 4.35
N GLY A 297 18.02 40.03 4.77
CA GLY A 297 18.13 41.45 4.46
C GLY A 297 17.86 41.79 2.99
N PHE A 298 17.41 40.82 2.18
CA PHE A 298 17.17 41.02 0.75
C PHE A 298 16.11 42.11 0.49
N ASN A 299 15.07 42.15 1.33
CA ASN A 299 14.04 43.20 1.24
C ASN A 299 14.57 44.59 1.65
N GLU A 300 15.61 44.65 2.49
CA GLU A 300 16.24 45.91 2.92
C GLU A 300 17.19 46.49 1.86
N LEU A 301 17.71 45.65 0.95
CA LEU A 301 18.53 46.09 -0.19
C LEU A 301 17.73 46.90 -1.21
N ASN A 302 16.40 46.80 -1.20
CA ASN A 302 15.50 47.49 -2.12
C ASN A 302 14.82 48.71 -1.49
N ARG A 303 15.42 49.29 -0.44
CA ARG A 303 15.03 50.65 -0.02
C ARG A 303 15.28 51.57 -1.21
N ASN A 304 14.34 52.47 -1.51
CA ASN A 304 14.44 53.53 -2.52
C ASN A 304 15.58 54.52 -2.20
N LEU A 305 16.81 54.02 -2.09
CA LEU A 305 18.02 54.79 -1.93
C LEU A 305 18.21 55.49 -3.27
N LYS A 306 17.96 56.81 -3.29
CA LYS A 306 18.36 57.64 -4.42
C LYS A 306 19.88 57.60 -4.47
N ILE A 307 20.42 56.86 -5.44
CA ILE A 307 21.85 56.85 -5.71
C ILE A 307 22.22 58.29 -6.07
N ASP A 308 23.09 58.90 -5.28
CA ASP A 308 23.58 60.25 -5.56
C ASP A 308 24.24 60.25 -6.95
N SER A 309 23.97 61.27 -7.75
CA SER A 309 24.41 61.35 -9.15
C SER A 309 25.89 61.69 -9.29
N VAL A 310 26.59 61.89 -8.18
CA VAL A 310 28.04 62.13 -8.15
C VAL A 310 28.74 60.79 -8.37
N PRO A 311 29.46 60.60 -9.50
CA PRO A 311 30.25 59.41 -9.72
C PRO A 311 31.49 59.49 -8.83
N VAL A 312 31.38 59.03 -7.59
CA VAL A 312 32.56 58.75 -6.79
C VAL A 312 33.28 57.61 -7.50
N LYS A 313 34.51 57.83 -7.95
CA LYS A 313 35.45 56.74 -8.25
C LYS A 313 35.76 56.04 -6.94
N VAL A 314 34.82 55.25 -6.46
CA VAL A 314 35.10 54.22 -5.48
C VAL A 314 35.91 53.22 -6.28
N ASN A 315 37.21 53.08 -5.97
CA ASN A 315 37.86 51.81 -6.25
C ASN A 315 36.97 50.79 -5.55
N ASP A 316 36.22 50.02 -6.34
CA ASP A 316 35.28 49.01 -5.88
C ASP A 316 36.08 47.82 -5.33
N SER A 317 36.96 48.10 -4.37
CA SER A 317 37.53 47.10 -3.51
C SER A 317 36.44 46.81 -2.50
N LEU A 318 35.81 45.66 -2.65
CA LEU A 318 34.97 44.96 -1.67
C LEU A 318 35.64 44.79 -0.27
N ASP A 319 36.81 45.40 -0.04
CA ASP A 319 37.63 45.40 1.17
C ASP A 319 37.19 46.45 2.21
N PHE A 320 35.90 46.79 2.28
CA PHE A 320 35.34 47.54 3.43
C PHE A 320 35.63 46.82 4.77
N ILE A 321 35.82 45.50 4.71
CA ILE A 321 36.26 44.67 5.82
C ILE A 321 37.65 45.08 6.34
N GLU A 322 38.57 45.53 5.47
CA GLU A 322 39.92 45.90 5.87
C GLU A 322 39.98 47.16 6.74
N THR A 323 38.95 48.01 6.66
CA THR A 323 38.81 49.23 7.47
C THR A 323 38.53 48.94 8.96
N PHE A 324 38.12 47.71 9.30
CA PHE A 324 37.83 47.31 10.68
C PHE A 324 39.05 46.71 11.39
N ASN A 325 39.15 46.95 12.70
CA ASN A 325 40.17 46.29 13.52
C ASN A 325 39.89 44.77 13.63
N THR A 326 40.91 43.97 13.96
CA THR A 326 40.79 42.49 14.05
C THR A 326 39.66 42.02 14.96
N LYS A 327 39.39 42.74 16.06
CA LYS A 327 38.30 42.43 17.00
C LYS A 327 36.92 42.66 16.36
N GLN A 328 36.75 43.77 15.66
CA GLN A 328 35.53 44.12 14.92
C GLN A 328 35.30 43.14 13.75
N LYS A 329 36.35 42.76 13.02
CA LYS A 329 36.28 41.71 11.98
C LYS A 329 35.72 40.41 12.55
N LEU A 330 36.27 39.92 13.67
CA LEU A 330 35.78 38.71 14.34
C LEU A 330 34.32 38.84 14.82
N GLN A 331 33.93 40.01 15.33
CA GLN A 331 32.54 40.27 15.73
C GLN A 331 31.58 40.26 14.53
N ILE A 332 31.95 40.88 13.41
CA ILE A 332 31.14 40.90 12.18
C ILE A 332 30.99 39.49 11.62
N TYR A 333 32.09 38.74 11.51
CA TYR A 333 32.06 37.36 11.03
C TYR A 333 31.25 36.44 11.94
N SER A 334 31.39 36.56 13.27
CA SER A 334 30.61 35.76 14.20
C SER A 334 29.12 36.09 14.17
N LEU A 335 28.75 37.37 13.98
CA LEU A 335 27.36 37.78 13.78
C LEU A 335 26.79 37.24 12.47
N ALA A 336 27.53 37.36 11.37
CA ALA A 336 27.14 36.83 10.06
C ALA A 336 26.98 35.31 10.11
N PHE A 337 27.95 34.60 10.71
CA PHE A 337 27.87 33.16 10.93
C PHE A 337 26.66 32.76 11.76
N SER A 338 26.42 33.45 12.89
CA SER A 338 25.30 33.15 13.78
C SER A 338 23.94 33.41 13.13
N ASN A 339 23.82 34.46 12.30
CA ASN A 339 22.60 34.72 11.54
C ASN A 339 22.35 33.63 10.49
N THR A 340 23.36 33.28 9.71
CA THR A 340 23.28 32.23 8.68
C THR A 340 22.98 30.85 9.29
N ASP A 341 23.67 30.46 10.37
CA ASP A 341 23.41 29.22 11.09
C ASP A 341 21.98 29.18 11.66
N GLY A 342 21.50 30.30 12.20
CA GLY A 342 20.13 30.43 12.68
C GLY A 342 19.08 30.28 11.58
N ILE A 343 19.34 30.79 10.37
CA ILE A 343 18.47 30.61 9.19
C ILE A 343 18.49 29.14 8.77
N LEU A 344 19.67 28.52 8.64
CA LEU A 344 19.82 27.13 8.23
C LEU A 344 19.07 26.17 9.16
N ARG A 345 19.27 26.30 10.48
CA ARG A 345 18.54 25.48 11.48
C ARG A 345 17.03 25.66 11.38
N LYS A 346 16.57 26.88 11.12
CA LYS A 346 15.13 27.17 10.98
C LYS A 346 14.58 26.56 9.69
N ILE A 347 15.31 26.60 8.59
CA ILE A 347 14.93 25.94 7.33
C ILE A 347 14.87 24.43 7.56
N GLU A 348 15.90 23.82 8.14
CA GLU A 348 15.95 22.38 8.42
C GLU A 348 14.77 21.92 9.28
N THR A 349 14.46 22.65 10.36
CA THR A 349 13.33 22.36 11.24
C THR A 349 11.99 22.47 10.50
N ASN A 350 11.83 23.48 9.62
CA ASN A 350 10.59 23.65 8.87
C ASN A 350 10.45 22.65 7.72
N ILE A 351 11.54 22.22 7.07
CA ILE A 351 11.50 21.11 6.08
C ILE A 351 10.97 19.84 6.74
N LYS A 352 11.46 19.52 7.95
CA LYS A 352 10.95 18.37 8.70
C LYS A 352 9.45 18.52 9.01
N ARG A 353 9.03 19.69 9.52
CA ARG A 353 7.63 19.98 9.83
C ARG A 353 6.71 19.95 8.60
N GLU A 354 7.19 20.48 7.48
CA GLU A 354 6.48 20.46 6.19
C GLU A 354 6.28 19.02 5.74
N ARG A 355 7.34 18.19 5.77
CA ARG A 355 7.26 16.77 5.42
C ARG A 355 6.22 16.05 6.28
N ASP A 356 6.23 16.25 7.60
CA ASP A 356 5.28 15.62 8.52
C ASP A 356 3.83 16.07 8.23
N THR A 357 3.63 17.38 7.99
CA THR A 357 2.31 17.96 7.68
C THR A 357 1.79 17.49 6.32
N ARG A 358 2.67 17.39 5.33
CA ARG A 358 2.36 16.89 3.99
C ARG A 358 2.03 15.40 4.01
N ARG A 359 2.80 14.60 4.75
CA ARG A 359 2.49 13.18 4.99
C ARG A 359 1.11 13.02 5.62
N ALA A 360 0.77 13.86 6.60
CA ALA A 360 -0.56 13.87 7.20
C ALA A 360 -1.63 14.22 6.15
N LEU A 361 -1.46 15.30 5.37
CA LEU A 361 -2.38 15.69 4.29
C LEU A 361 -2.61 14.55 3.29
N ASN A 362 -1.54 13.89 2.85
CA ASN A 362 -1.61 12.74 1.93
C ASN A 362 -2.51 11.63 2.49
N LYS A 363 -2.46 11.35 3.80
CA LYS A 363 -3.36 10.36 4.44
C LYS A 363 -4.83 10.74 4.36
N TYR A 364 -5.17 12.01 4.55
CA TYR A 364 -6.57 12.47 4.42
C TYR A 364 -7.07 12.34 2.98
N GLU A 365 -6.26 12.76 2.00
CA GLU A 365 -6.61 12.62 0.58
C GLU A 365 -6.74 11.16 0.15
N MET A 366 -5.81 10.29 0.55
CA MET A 366 -5.89 8.85 0.30
C MET A 366 -7.16 8.24 0.91
N SER A 367 -7.47 8.59 2.17
CA SER A 367 -8.67 8.07 2.84
C SER A 367 -9.97 8.44 2.10
N LEU A 368 -10.02 9.64 1.53
CA LEU A 368 -11.13 10.07 0.68
C LEU A 368 -11.24 9.19 -0.57
N HIS A 369 -10.13 8.98 -1.27
CA HIS A 369 -10.10 8.17 -2.49
C HIS A 369 -10.36 6.69 -2.24
N ASP A 370 -9.88 6.13 -1.13
CA ASP A 370 -10.10 4.73 -0.74
C ASP A 370 -11.58 4.39 -0.60
N LYS A 371 -12.40 5.31 -0.08
CA LYS A 371 -13.85 5.11 0.05
C LYS A 371 -14.54 4.94 -1.29
N TYR A 372 -14.16 5.76 -2.28
CA TYR A 372 -14.66 5.63 -3.65
C TYR A 372 -14.12 4.37 -4.34
N ALA A 373 -12.83 4.11 -4.19
CA ALA A 373 -12.15 2.97 -4.80
C ALA A 373 -12.75 1.64 -4.32
N LEU A 374 -13.15 1.52 -3.05
CA LEU A 374 -13.73 0.28 -2.49
C LEU A 374 -14.97 -0.19 -3.26
N GLY A 375 -15.90 0.72 -3.54
CA GLY A 375 -17.14 0.38 -4.25
C GLY A 375 -16.88 -0.13 -5.67
N ILE A 376 -15.95 0.51 -6.38
CA ILE A 376 -15.56 0.14 -7.74
C ILE A 376 -14.74 -1.16 -7.75
N ALA A 377 -13.83 -1.33 -6.79
CA ALA A 377 -13.01 -2.53 -6.66
C ALA A 377 -13.88 -3.80 -6.51
N CYS A 378 -14.96 -3.73 -5.71
CA CYS A 378 -15.91 -4.84 -5.58
C CYS A 378 -16.50 -5.27 -6.94
N VAL A 379 -16.91 -4.30 -7.76
CA VAL A 379 -17.48 -4.56 -9.09
C VAL A 379 -16.42 -5.15 -10.02
N LEU A 380 -15.22 -4.56 -10.07
CA LEU A 380 -14.16 -5.02 -10.96
C LEU A 380 -13.63 -6.41 -10.59
N LEU A 381 -13.50 -6.71 -9.30
CA LEU A 381 -13.07 -8.03 -8.84
C LEU A 381 -14.10 -9.12 -9.16
N PHE A 382 -15.40 -8.81 -9.16
CA PHE A 382 -16.41 -9.71 -9.72
C PHE A 382 -16.13 -10.00 -11.21
N PHE A 383 -15.85 -8.97 -12.01
CA PHE A 383 -15.54 -9.11 -13.44
C PHE A 383 -14.17 -9.73 -13.74
N VAL A 384 -13.28 -9.84 -12.75
CA VAL A 384 -12.11 -10.71 -12.84
C VAL A 384 -12.49 -12.15 -12.50
N GLY A 385 -13.22 -12.33 -11.40
CA GLY A 385 -13.48 -13.65 -10.84
C GLY A 385 -14.45 -14.50 -11.66
N ALA A 386 -15.58 -13.94 -12.09
CA ALA A 386 -16.60 -14.68 -12.83
C ALA A 386 -16.09 -15.23 -14.18
N PRO A 387 -15.40 -14.43 -15.03
CA PRO A 387 -14.79 -14.94 -16.26
C PRO A 387 -13.71 -15.99 -16.01
N LEU A 388 -12.86 -15.76 -15.00
CA LEU A 388 -11.78 -16.69 -14.66
C LEU A 388 -12.33 -18.04 -14.18
N GLY A 389 -13.37 -18.03 -13.34
CA GLY A 389 -14.09 -19.23 -12.92
C GLY A 389 -14.67 -19.99 -14.11
N ALA A 390 -15.38 -19.30 -15.02
CA ALA A 390 -15.98 -19.94 -16.21
C ALA A 390 -14.93 -20.57 -17.15
N ILE A 391 -13.70 -20.06 -17.13
CA ILE A 391 -12.59 -20.55 -17.95
C ILE A 391 -11.87 -21.75 -17.30
N ILE A 392 -11.67 -21.75 -15.98
CA ILE A 392 -10.95 -22.82 -15.26
C ILE A 392 -11.89 -24.03 -15.08
N ARG A 393 -12.02 -24.83 -16.15
CA ARG A 393 -12.93 -26.00 -16.23
C ARG A 393 -12.43 -27.27 -15.52
N LYS A 394 -11.14 -27.36 -15.18
CA LYS A 394 -10.48 -28.58 -14.64
C LYS A 394 -9.52 -28.23 -13.51
N GLY A 395 -9.62 -28.92 -12.37
CA GLY A 395 -8.74 -28.74 -11.21
C GLY A 395 -9.34 -29.04 -9.83
N GLY A 396 -10.61 -29.45 -9.75
CA GLY A 396 -11.35 -29.60 -8.49
C GLY A 396 -11.58 -28.26 -7.77
N LEU A 397 -12.39 -28.25 -6.71
CA LEU A 397 -12.77 -27.04 -5.96
C LEU A 397 -11.56 -26.21 -5.46
N GLY A 398 -10.36 -26.80 -5.31
CA GLY A 398 -9.19 -26.14 -4.74
C GLY A 398 -8.42 -25.22 -5.69
N LEU A 399 -8.22 -25.59 -6.96
CA LEU A 399 -7.40 -24.81 -7.90
C LEU A 399 -7.96 -23.40 -8.15
N PRO A 400 -9.27 -23.21 -8.41
CA PRO A 400 -9.84 -21.88 -8.61
C PRO A 400 -9.69 -20.98 -7.37
N ILE A 401 -9.79 -21.55 -6.17
CA ILE A 401 -9.58 -20.82 -4.92
C ILE A 401 -8.15 -20.30 -4.82
N VAL A 402 -7.15 -21.16 -5.07
CA VAL A 402 -5.74 -20.77 -4.99
C VAL A 402 -5.42 -19.64 -5.98
N VAL A 403 -5.89 -19.75 -7.22
CA VAL A 403 -5.70 -18.71 -8.23
C VAL A 403 -6.40 -17.41 -7.82
N GLY A 404 -7.61 -17.49 -7.27
CA GLY A 404 -8.33 -16.33 -6.75
C GLY A 404 -7.61 -15.64 -5.59
N VAL A 405 -7.09 -16.41 -4.63
CA VAL A 405 -6.30 -15.88 -3.51
C VAL A 405 -5.03 -15.20 -4.04
N LEU A 406 -4.30 -15.81 -4.97
CA LEU A 406 -3.06 -15.24 -5.52
C LEU A 406 -3.34 -13.91 -6.26
N LEU A 407 -4.39 -13.86 -7.08
CA LEU A 407 -4.82 -12.63 -7.73
C LEU A 407 -5.22 -11.54 -6.73
N PHE A 408 -5.97 -11.90 -5.68
CA PHE A 408 -6.32 -10.95 -4.62
C PHE A 408 -5.08 -10.45 -3.88
N LEU A 409 -4.15 -11.33 -3.51
CA LEU A 409 -2.91 -10.93 -2.85
C LEU A 409 -2.09 -9.99 -3.72
N THR A 410 -2.04 -10.23 -5.03
CA THR A 410 -1.34 -9.36 -5.99
C THR A 410 -1.99 -7.98 -6.02
N TYR A 411 -3.32 -7.92 -6.14
CA TYR A 411 -4.08 -6.67 -6.04
C TYR A 411 -3.83 -5.94 -4.72
N HIS A 412 -3.85 -6.67 -3.61
CA HIS A 412 -3.70 -6.12 -2.27
C HIS A 412 -2.31 -5.56 -2.03
N PHE A 413 -1.25 -6.32 -2.37
CA PHE A 413 0.12 -5.87 -2.19
C PHE A 413 0.46 -4.67 -3.07
N ILE A 414 0.05 -4.66 -4.34
CA ILE A 414 0.24 -3.49 -5.20
C ILE A 414 -0.44 -2.26 -4.58
N GLY A 415 -1.64 -2.43 -4.02
CA GLY A 415 -2.35 -1.36 -3.31
C GLY A 415 -1.59 -0.85 -2.08
N ILE A 416 -1.04 -1.75 -1.25
CA ILE A 416 -0.24 -1.37 -0.07
C ILE A 416 0.99 -0.57 -0.49
N PHE A 417 1.76 -1.07 -1.47
CA PHE A 417 2.97 -0.37 -1.92
C PHE A 417 2.66 1.01 -2.51
N ALA A 418 1.58 1.12 -3.29
CA ALA A 418 1.14 2.39 -3.85
C ALA A 418 0.74 3.40 -2.76
N LYS A 419 -0.01 2.94 -1.74
CA LYS A 419 -0.41 3.78 -0.59
C LYS A 419 0.78 4.22 0.24
N ASN A 420 1.73 3.31 0.52
CA ASN A 420 2.94 3.66 1.26
C ASN A 420 3.79 4.70 0.50
N GLY A 421 3.95 4.53 -0.82
CA GLY A 421 4.65 5.52 -1.65
C GLY A 421 3.91 6.86 -1.74
N ALA A 422 2.57 6.85 -1.72
CA ALA A 422 1.76 8.06 -1.70
C ALA A 422 1.82 8.80 -0.37
N GLU A 423 1.88 8.04 0.73
CA GLU A 423 2.03 8.56 2.08
C GLU A 423 3.30 9.41 2.20
N GLU A 424 4.43 8.87 1.72
CA GLU A 424 5.73 9.55 1.74
C GLU A 424 5.83 10.71 0.74
N GLY A 425 4.85 10.86 -0.16
CA GLY A 425 4.81 11.91 -1.18
C GLY A 425 5.49 11.56 -2.50
N GLY A 426 5.92 10.31 -2.68
CA GLY A 426 6.54 9.82 -3.92
C GLY A 426 5.55 9.65 -5.08
N VAL A 427 4.26 9.44 -4.79
CA VAL A 427 3.19 9.50 -5.79
C VAL A 427 2.02 10.35 -5.29
N PRO A 428 1.21 10.94 -6.20
CA PRO A 428 0.01 11.64 -5.78
C PRO A 428 -0.95 10.74 -4.98
N PRO A 429 -1.61 11.24 -3.94
CA PRO A 429 -2.53 10.46 -3.10
C PRO A 429 -3.62 9.70 -3.85
N TYR A 430 -4.20 10.32 -4.89
CA TYR A 430 -5.18 9.66 -5.74
C TYR A 430 -4.59 8.47 -6.53
N VAL A 431 -3.32 8.53 -6.95
CA VAL A 431 -2.66 7.40 -7.62
C VAL A 431 -2.46 6.27 -6.60
N GLY A 432 -2.00 6.59 -5.40
CA GLY A 432 -1.80 5.61 -4.32
C GLY A 432 -3.04 4.77 -4.04
N SER A 433 -4.20 5.42 -3.89
CA SER A 433 -5.47 4.74 -3.61
C SER A 433 -6.07 3.98 -4.79
N TRP A 434 -5.83 4.42 -6.03
CA TRP A 434 -6.47 3.84 -7.22
C TRP A 434 -5.58 2.91 -8.05
N LEU A 435 -4.27 2.86 -7.82
CA LEU A 435 -3.33 2.14 -8.67
C LEU A 435 -3.71 0.67 -8.87
N SER A 436 -4.04 -0.03 -7.79
CA SER A 436 -4.44 -1.44 -7.86
C SER A 436 -5.74 -1.63 -8.65
N THR A 437 -6.69 -0.72 -8.51
CA THR A 437 -7.96 -0.68 -9.26
C THR A 437 -7.72 -0.37 -10.74
N PHE A 438 -6.81 0.56 -11.06
CA PHE A 438 -6.43 0.88 -12.44
C PHE A 438 -5.73 -0.29 -13.15
N ILE A 439 -4.99 -1.12 -12.42
CA ILE A 439 -4.38 -2.34 -12.96
C ILE A 439 -5.43 -3.44 -13.17
N ILE A 440 -6.35 -3.61 -12.22
CA ILE A 440 -7.43 -4.59 -12.35
C ILE A 440 -8.41 -4.22 -13.47
N PHE A 441 -8.67 -2.94 -13.69
CA PHE A 441 -9.67 -2.50 -14.67
C PHE A 441 -9.47 -3.09 -16.09
N PRO A 442 -8.32 -2.91 -16.76
CA PRO A 442 -8.09 -3.51 -18.07
C PRO A 442 -8.06 -5.03 -18.01
N LEU A 443 -7.56 -5.64 -16.93
CA LEU A 443 -7.56 -7.09 -16.73
C LEU A 443 -8.99 -7.64 -16.67
N SER A 444 -9.90 -6.94 -15.97
CA SER A 444 -11.31 -7.33 -15.84
C SER A 444 -12.02 -7.30 -17.20
N ILE A 445 -11.76 -6.28 -18.02
CA ILE A 445 -12.30 -6.17 -19.38
C ILE A 445 -11.73 -7.28 -20.26
N PHE A 446 -10.41 -7.50 -20.22
CA PHE A 446 -9.72 -8.52 -21.00
C PHE A 446 -10.22 -9.93 -20.68
N LEU A 447 -10.31 -10.30 -19.40
CA LEU A 447 -10.79 -11.61 -18.98
C LEU A 447 -12.27 -11.80 -19.31
N THR A 448 -13.10 -10.78 -19.10
CA THR A 448 -14.51 -10.81 -19.48
C THR A 448 -14.65 -11.05 -20.98
N TYR A 449 -13.92 -10.30 -21.80
CA TYR A 449 -13.92 -10.48 -23.26
C TYR A 449 -13.53 -11.92 -23.64
N ARG A 450 -12.43 -12.43 -23.09
CA ARG A 450 -11.91 -13.77 -23.41
C ARG A 450 -12.88 -14.90 -23.01
N ALA A 451 -13.48 -14.81 -21.83
CA ALA A 451 -14.46 -15.81 -21.40
C ALA A 451 -15.71 -15.81 -22.29
N THR A 452 -16.04 -14.64 -22.87
CA THR A 452 -17.19 -14.52 -23.77
C THR A 452 -16.94 -15.03 -25.17
N THR A 453 -15.68 -15.01 -25.64
CA THR A 453 -15.28 -15.53 -26.97
C THR A 453 -14.94 -17.03 -26.98
N ASP A 454 -15.16 -17.75 -25.87
CA ASP A 454 -14.83 -19.19 -25.71
C ASP A 454 -13.36 -19.56 -25.96
N GLN A 455 -12.48 -18.55 -26.00
CA GLN A 455 -11.06 -18.78 -26.06
C GLN A 455 -10.63 -19.32 -24.69
N GLY A 456 -10.41 -20.63 -24.62
CA GLY A 456 -9.90 -21.28 -23.42
C GLY A 456 -8.70 -20.54 -22.84
N PHE A 457 -8.46 -20.68 -21.53
CA PHE A 457 -7.19 -20.22 -20.96
C PHE A 457 -6.04 -20.85 -21.74
N PHE A 458 -4.89 -20.18 -21.72
CA PHE A 458 -3.60 -20.84 -21.95
C PHE A 458 -3.68 -22.27 -21.47
N SER A 459 -3.28 -23.25 -22.29
CA SER A 459 -2.99 -24.56 -21.74
C SER A 459 -2.02 -24.29 -20.60
N LEU A 460 -2.46 -24.44 -19.35
CA LEU A 460 -1.57 -24.33 -18.19
C LEU A 460 -0.46 -25.36 -18.32
N ASP A 461 -0.66 -26.40 -19.14
CA ASP A 461 0.40 -27.25 -19.67
C ASP A 461 1.57 -26.45 -20.28
N ASN A 462 1.41 -25.34 -20.99
CA ASN A 462 2.57 -24.60 -21.52
C ASN A 462 3.35 -23.81 -20.46
N PHE A 463 2.75 -23.53 -19.30
CA PHE A 463 3.40 -22.85 -18.16
C PHE A 463 3.93 -23.84 -17.12
N VAL A 464 3.24 -24.98 -16.96
CA VAL A 464 3.59 -26.08 -16.07
C VAL A 464 4.56 -27.03 -16.76
N GLN A 465 4.50 -27.26 -18.08
CA GLN A 465 5.45 -28.11 -18.82
C GLN A 465 6.88 -27.63 -18.65
N PRO A 466 7.26 -26.35 -18.75
CA PRO A 466 8.65 -25.94 -18.47
C PRO A 466 9.12 -26.33 -17.08
N ILE A 467 8.24 -26.28 -16.07
CA ILE A 467 8.53 -26.62 -14.67
C ILE A 467 8.55 -28.15 -14.49
N ARG A 468 7.56 -28.83 -15.05
CA ARG A 468 7.40 -30.29 -15.04
C ARG A 468 8.51 -30.95 -15.86
N ASP A 469 8.80 -30.48 -17.06
CA ASP A 469 9.94 -30.84 -17.89
C ASP A 469 11.26 -30.46 -17.24
N PHE A 470 11.34 -29.42 -16.39
CA PHE A 470 12.54 -29.14 -15.59
C PHE A 470 12.75 -30.20 -14.49
N PHE A 471 11.66 -30.71 -13.88
CA PHE A 471 11.69 -31.82 -12.93
C PHE A 471 11.79 -33.22 -13.62
N GLU A 472 11.24 -33.39 -14.83
CA GLU A 472 11.23 -34.63 -15.63
C GLU A 472 12.46 -34.73 -16.57
N LYS A 473 13.21 -33.64 -16.81
CA LYS A 473 14.47 -33.60 -17.57
C LYS A 473 15.58 -34.47 -16.99
N LYS A 474 15.39 -35.04 -15.80
CA LYS A 474 16.31 -36.04 -15.24
C LYS A 474 16.00 -37.48 -15.67
N LYS A 475 14.94 -37.75 -16.46
CA LYS A 475 14.58 -39.13 -16.87
C LYS A 475 14.26 -39.36 -18.36
N ALA A 476 14.04 -38.36 -19.20
CA ALA A 476 13.68 -38.59 -20.60
C ALA A 476 14.43 -37.67 -21.58
N LYS A 477 15.71 -37.97 -21.82
CA LYS A 477 16.45 -37.41 -22.97
C LYS A 477 17.07 -38.55 -23.78
N LYS A 478 16.22 -39.38 -24.36
CA LYS A 478 16.55 -40.22 -25.51
C LYS A 478 15.24 -40.57 -26.20
N THR A 479 15.24 -40.45 -27.53
CA THR A 479 14.18 -40.83 -28.48
C THR A 479 13.24 -39.69 -28.89
N ILE A 480 13.10 -39.53 -30.21
CA ILE A 480 12.22 -38.62 -30.96
C ILE A 480 12.92 -37.31 -31.40
N ASP A 481 13.94 -37.48 -32.24
CA ASP A 481 14.35 -36.50 -33.23
C ASP A 481 14.76 -37.29 -34.48
N LYS A 482 13.74 -37.84 -35.16
CA LYS A 482 13.82 -38.56 -36.44
C LYS A 482 12.41 -38.89 -36.91
N THR A 483 11.73 -37.92 -37.50
CA THR A 483 10.78 -38.18 -38.58
C THR A 483 10.33 -36.88 -39.23
N ILE A 484 10.35 -36.89 -40.56
CA ILE A 484 9.80 -35.92 -41.51
C ILE A 484 10.78 -34.80 -41.91
N GLU A 485 11.82 -35.20 -42.63
CA GLU A 485 12.34 -34.46 -43.79
C GLU A 485 11.94 -35.24 -45.06
N GLU A 486 11.74 -34.49 -46.16
CA GLU A 486 11.35 -34.91 -47.52
C GLU A 486 9.82 -35.17 -47.67
N GLU A 487 9.04 -34.51 -48.54
CA GLU A 487 9.23 -34.11 -49.93
C GLU A 487 8.36 -32.88 -50.27
N ILE A 488 8.91 -31.93 -51.03
CA ILE A 488 8.17 -30.81 -51.63
C ILE A 488 8.03 -31.10 -53.12
N LYS A 489 6.79 -31.36 -53.56
CA LYS A 489 6.34 -31.14 -54.93
C LYS A 489 4.91 -30.60 -54.87
N ILE A 490 4.74 -29.41 -55.45
CA ILE A 490 3.50 -28.76 -55.93
C ILE A 490 2.23 -29.28 -55.23
N ARG A 491 1.74 -28.59 -54.20
CA ARG A 491 0.53 -28.97 -53.47
C ARG A 491 -0.62 -27.98 -53.66
N GLU A 492 -1.74 -28.50 -54.14
CA GLU A 492 -3.03 -28.13 -53.56
C GLU A 492 -2.99 -28.46 -52.06
N PHE A 493 -3.31 -27.48 -51.20
CA PHE A 493 -3.29 -27.67 -49.76
C PHE A 493 -4.35 -28.71 -49.37
N THR A 494 -3.97 -29.72 -48.60
CA THR A 494 -4.95 -30.66 -48.03
C THR A 494 -5.77 -29.98 -46.94
N GLU A 495 -7.03 -30.38 -46.71
CA GLU A 495 -7.89 -29.78 -45.66
C GLU A 495 -7.19 -29.75 -44.27
N ALA A 496 -6.39 -30.77 -43.95
CA ALA A 496 -5.63 -30.85 -42.72
C ALA A 496 -4.53 -29.76 -42.60
N GLU A 497 -3.87 -29.41 -43.71
CA GLU A 497 -2.87 -28.35 -43.75
C GLU A 497 -3.51 -26.97 -43.63
N VAL A 498 -4.68 -26.75 -44.27
CA VAL A 498 -5.45 -25.51 -44.14
C VAL A 498 -5.91 -25.28 -42.70
N VAL A 499 -6.35 -26.34 -41.99
CA VAL A 499 -6.70 -26.27 -40.57
C VAL A 499 -5.46 -25.95 -39.71
N GLY A 500 -4.31 -26.55 -40.01
CA GLY A 500 -3.04 -26.24 -39.34
C GLY A 500 -2.58 -24.79 -39.52
N ILE A 501 -2.71 -24.23 -40.73
CA ILE A 501 -2.34 -22.84 -41.05
C ILE A 501 -3.28 -21.85 -40.34
N LYS A 502 -4.60 -22.12 -40.32
CA LYS A 502 -5.58 -21.31 -39.57
C LYS A 502 -5.30 -21.34 -38.06
N LYS A 503 -4.87 -22.49 -37.53
CA LYS A 503 -4.47 -22.61 -36.12
C LYS A 503 -3.22 -21.78 -35.81
N LEU A 504 -2.18 -21.84 -36.64
CA LEU A 504 -0.98 -21.02 -36.49
C LEU A 504 -1.26 -19.52 -36.54
N TYR A 505 -2.22 -19.08 -37.36
CA TYR A 505 -2.67 -17.69 -37.38
C TYR A 505 -3.37 -17.26 -36.08
N SER A 506 -4.23 -18.12 -35.54
CA SER A 506 -4.87 -17.89 -34.23
C SER A 506 -3.82 -17.78 -33.12
N ASP A 507 -2.91 -18.76 -33.06
CA ASP A 507 -1.85 -18.81 -32.06
C ASP A 507 -0.90 -17.59 -32.16
N PHE A 508 -0.57 -17.14 -33.38
CA PHE A 508 0.21 -15.91 -33.60
C PHE A 508 -0.52 -14.69 -33.06
N ASN A 509 -1.81 -14.55 -33.41
CA ASN A 509 -2.62 -13.40 -33.00
C ASN A 509 -2.76 -13.33 -31.48
N GLU A 510 -2.96 -14.46 -30.81
CA GLU A 510 -3.09 -14.56 -29.36
C GLU A 510 -1.79 -14.18 -28.62
N ASN A 511 -0.67 -14.81 -28.99
CA ASN A 511 0.62 -14.53 -28.35
C ASN A 511 1.08 -13.10 -28.59
N SER A 512 0.75 -12.52 -29.75
CA SER A 512 1.10 -11.13 -30.07
C SER A 512 0.25 -10.12 -29.31
N ILE A 513 -1.05 -10.35 -29.15
CA ILE A 513 -1.90 -9.49 -28.32
C ILE A 513 -1.41 -9.54 -26.86
N LEU A 514 -0.99 -10.71 -26.37
CA LEU A 514 -0.48 -10.82 -25.02
C LEU A 514 0.83 -10.06 -24.81
N ALA A 515 1.76 -10.18 -25.75
CA ALA A 515 2.98 -9.40 -25.73
C ALA A 515 2.68 -7.89 -25.79
N ILE A 516 1.66 -7.44 -26.53
CA ILE A 516 1.20 -6.03 -26.52
C ILE A 516 0.64 -5.61 -25.16
N VAL A 517 -0.19 -6.45 -24.52
CA VAL A 517 -0.77 -6.16 -23.20
C VAL A 517 0.33 -6.08 -22.14
N ILE A 518 1.25 -7.04 -22.13
CA ILE A 518 2.40 -7.05 -21.21
C ILE A 518 3.31 -5.85 -21.50
N PHE A 519 3.54 -5.50 -22.77
CA PHE A 519 4.32 -4.33 -23.14
C PHE A 519 3.65 -3.01 -22.71
N SER A 520 2.33 -2.91 -22.84
CA SER A 520 1.56 -1.76 -22.37
C SER A 520 1.61 -1.64 -20.85
N PHE A 521 1.49 -2.78 -20.15
CA PHE A 521 1.69 -2.87 -18.71
C PHE A 521 3.11 -2.46 -18.31
N LEU A 522 4.11 -2.86 -19.09
CA LEU A 522 5.52 -2.51 -18.90
C LEU A 522 5.78 -1.02 -19.09
N ILE A 523 5.16 -0.38 -20.08
CA ILE A 523 5.22 1.07 -20.28
C ILE A 523 4.58 1.79 -19.09
N VAL A 524 3.38 1.38 -18.66
CA VAL A 524 2.71 1.99 -17.51
C VAL A 524 3.56 1.84 -16.25
N ILE A 525 4.10 0.64 -16.00
CA ILE A 525 5.02 0.40 -14.90
C ILE A 525 6.27 1.26 -15.02
N ASN A 526 6.90 1.38 -16.19
CA ASN A 526 8.12 2.18 -16.35
C ASN A 526 7.87 3.68 -16.18
N ILE A 527 6.71 4.20 -16.64
CA ILE A 527 6.30 5.59 -16.37
C ILE A 527 6.11 5.79 -14.86
N VAL A 528 5.45 4.85 -14.21
CA VAL A 528 5.24 4.86 -12.75
C VAL A 528 6.57 4.75 -12.00
N ILE A 529 7.52 3.91 -12.46
CA ILE A 529 8.89 3.79 -11.92
C ILE A 529 9.65 5.09 -12.05
N SER A 530 9.62 5.74 -13.23
CA SER A 530 10.32 7.01 -13.46
C SER A 530 9.81 8.12 -12.54
N ILE A 531 8.58 7.99 -12.03
CA ILE A 531 7.97 8.93 -11.08
C ILE A 531 8.33 8.53 -9.63
N ILE A 532 8.33 7.23 -9.31
CA ILE A 532 8.60 6.70 -7.96
C ILE A 532 10.09 6.69 -7.60
N SER A 533 11.00 6.50 -8.56
CA SER A 533 12.42 6.21 -8.32
C SER A 533 13.22 7.39 -7.76
N ALA A 534 12.59 8.53 -7.47
CA ALA A 534 13.26 9.73 -7.01
C ALA A 534 13.71 9.66 -5.53
N GLU A 535 13.09 8.86 -4.65
CA GLU A 535 13.28 9.10 -3.19
C GLU A 535 13.44 7.89 -2.23
N SER A 536 13.28 6.61 -2.61
CA SER A 536 13.62 5.49 -1.68
C SER A 536 14.21 4.22 -2.34
N ASN A 537 15.21 3.63 -1.67
CA ASN A 537 16.02 2.49 -2.18
C ASN A 537 15.25 1.15 -2.17
N ASP A 538 14.36 0.94 -1.20
CA ASP A 538 13.62 -0.32 -1.06
C ASP A 538 12.49 -0.46 -2.10
N SER A 539 11.86 0.64 -2.50
CA SER A 539 10.91 0.64 -3.61
C SER A 539 11.58 0.33 -4.94
N GLN A 540 12.85 0.76 -5.12
CA GLN A 540 13.60 0.49 -6.34
C GLN A 540 13.87 -1.01 -6.54
N ILE A 541 14.17 -1.76 -5.48
CA ILE A 541 14.46 -3.20 -5.57
C ILE A 541 13.21 -3.99 -5.98
N MET A 542 12.06 -3.73 -5.32
CA MET A 542 10.80 -4.41 -5.65
C MET A 542 10.30 -4.04 -7.05
N LEU A 543 10.41 -2.77 -7.45
CA LEU A 543 10.07 -2.32 -8.79
C LEU A 543 11.00 -2.90 -9.87
N MET A 544 12.28 -3.06 -9.56
CA MET A 544 13.26 -3.71 -10.44
C MET A 544 12.88 -5.19 -10.66
N ILE A 545 12.46 -5.91 -9.61
CA ILE A 545 11.97 -7.29 -9.72
C ILE A 545 10.73 -7.36 -10.62
N PHE A 546 9.73 -6.48 -10.41
CA PHE A 546 8.53 -6.43 -11.26
C PHE A 546 8.85 -6.08 -12.71
N ASN A 547 9.81 -5.17 -12.95
CA ASN A 547 10.27 -4.81 -14.29
C ASN A 547 10.96 -6.01 -14.96
N ILE A 548 11.86 -6.70 -14.25
CA ILE A 548 12.51 -7.92 -14.74
C ILE A 548 11.47 -8.97 -15.11
N ILE A 549 10.50 -9.25 -14.24
CA ILE A 549 9.43 -10.23 -14.52
C ILE A 549 8.61 -9.83 -15.76
N SER A 550 8.29 -8.54 -15.89
CA SER A 550 7.49 -8.02 -17.01
C SER A 550 8.28 -8.05 -18.32
N VAL A 551 9.56 -7.66 -18.32
CA VAL A 551 10.47 -7.71 -19.48
C VAL A 551 10.66 -9.17 -19.91
N VAL A 552 10.94 -10.06 -18.97
CA VAL A 552 11.12 -11.49 -19.25
C VAL A 552 9.84 -12.08 -19.83
N SER A 553 8.66 -11.76 -19.25
CA SER A 553 7.37 -12.21 -19.77
C SER A 553 7.11 -11.68 -21.18
N PHE A 554 7.36 -10.39 -21.43
CA PHE A 554 7.25 -9.79 -22.76
C PHE A 554 8.14 -10.51 -23.78
N LEU A 555 9.42 -10.71 -23.44
CA LEU A 555 10.40 -11.37 -24.31
C LEU A 555 9.99 -12.81 -24.63
N ILE A 556 9.45 -13.56 -23.65
CA ILE A 556 8.95 -14.92 -23.86
C ILE A 556 7.82 -14.93 -24.91
N PHE A 557 6.78 -14.11 -24.71
CA PHE A 557 5.63 -14.09 -25.64
C PHE A 557 5.99 -13.50 -27.00
N PHE A 558 6.87 -12.52 -27.04
CA PHE A 558 7.44 -11.99 -28.28
C PHE A 558 8.17 -13.10 -29.07
N PHE A 559 9.03 -13.87 -28.41
CA PHE A 559 9.78 -14.96 -29.07
C PHE A 559 8.88 -16.12 -29.51
N ILE A 560 7.86 -16.45 -28.72
CA ILE A 560 6.85 -17.46 -29.09
C ILE A 560 6.09 -17.01 -30.34
N SER A 561 5.57 -15.77 -30.33
CA SER A 561 4.89 -15.17 -31.49
C SER A 561 5.81 -15.18 -32.73
N PHE A 562 7.07 -14.80 -32.56
CA PHE A 562 8.06 -14.83 -33.65
C PHE A 562 8.28 -16.24 -34.21
N ARG A 563 8.43 -17.26 -33.35
CA ARG A 563 8.57 -18.66 -33.80
C ARG A 563 7.35 -19.15 -34.56
N ILE A 564 6.14 -18.80 -34.11
CA ILE A 564 4.89 -19.17 -34.80
C ILE A 564 4.83 -18.50 -36.17
N TRP A 565 5.19 -17.23 -36.26
CA TRP A 565 5.26 -16.50 -37.52
C TRP A 565 6.26 -17.11 -38.50
N LEU A 566 7.45 -17.51 -38.05
CA LEU A 566 8.43 -18.22 -38.87
C LEU A 566 7.90 -19.55 -39.40
N ARG A 567 7.21 -20.34 -38.55
CA ARG A 567 6.56 -21.58 -38.96
C ARG A 567 5.48 -21.34 -40.01
N PHE A 568 4.65 -20.31 -39.82
CA PHE A 568 3.62 -19.94 -40.78
C PHE A 568 4.23 -19.56 -42.14
N GLN A 569 5.28 -18.73 -42.17
CA GLN A 569 5.95 -18.34 -43.42
C GLN A 569 6.60 -19.53 -44.13
N LYS A 570 7.20 -20.47 -43.37
CA LYS A 570 7.81 -21.69 -43.93
C LYS A 570 6.78 -22.59 -44.64
N ILE A 571 5.52 -22.56 -44.20
CA ILE A 571 4.44 -23.37 -44.77
C ILE A 571 3.75 -22.65 -45.95
N THR A 572 3.72 -21.31 -45.95
CA THR A 572 2.87 -20.53 -46.88
C THR A 572 3.62 -19.84 -48.03
N LYS A 573 4.96 -19.70 -47.97
CA LYS A 573 5.74 -19.05 -49.04
C LYS A 573 6.95 -19.88 -49.47
N GLU A 574 6.99 -20.22 -50.77
CA GLU A 574 8.22 -20.54 -51.49
C GLU A 574 9.06 -19.26 -51.69
N ASP A 575 10.35 -19.34 -51.38
CA ASP A 575 11.42 -18.50 -51.93
C ASP A 575 11.44 -16.98 -51.74
N LYS A 576 10.75 -16.42 -50.75
CA LYS A 576 11.21 -15.15 -50.16
C LYS A 576 11.92 -15.44 -48.86
N LYS A 577 13.23 -15.15 -48.81
CA LYS A 577 13.98 -14.96 -47.56
C LYS A 577 13.11 -14.07 -46.66
N SER A 578 12.39 -14.72 -45.75
CA SER A 578 11.61 -14.05 -44.74
C SER A 578 12.64 -13.30 -43.92
N ASN A 579 12.66 -11.97 -44.04
CA ASN A 579 13.58 -11.14 -43.28
C ASN A 579 13.16 -11.16 -41.80
N GLY A 580 13.33 -12.31 -41.13
CA GLY A 580 13.14 -12.46 -39.69
C GLY A 580 14.03 -11.52 -38.90
N ILE A 581 15.12 -11.05 -39.50
CA ILE A 581 15.99 -9.98 -39.00
C ILE A 581 15.24 -8.64 -38.94
N VAL A 582 14.39 -8.31 -39.92
CA VAL A 582 13.55 -7.10 -39.92
C VAL A 582 12.45 -7.20 -38.86
N PHE A 583 11.88 -8.40 -38.65
CA PHE A 583 10.95 -8.66 -37.54
C PHE A 583 11.62 -8.46 -36.18
N LEU A 584 12.87 -8.90 -36.01
CA LEU A 584 13.59 -8.81 -34.74
C LEU A 584 14.10 -7.38 -34.46
N LEU A 585 14.57 -6.65 -35.49
CA LEU A 585 15.04 -5.26 -35.39
C LEU A 585 13.91 -4.25 -35.12
N PHE A 586 12.79 -4.36 -35.83
CA PHE A 586 11.65 -3.44 -35.67
C PHE A 586 10.61 -3.93 -34.65
N GLY A 587 10.55 -5.23 -34.38
CA GLY A 587 9.55 -5.81 -33.50
C GLY A 587 9.79 -5.58 -32.02
N LEU A 588 11.02 -5.31 -31.57
CA LEU A 588 11.30 -5.10 -30.14
C LEU A 588 10.90 -3.68 -29.66
N PRO A 589 11.23 -2.58 -30.37
CA PRO A 589 10.80 -1.24 -29.98
C PRO A 589 9.42 -0.82 -30.52
N LEU A 590 8.94 -1.45 -31.61
CA LEU A 590 7.67 -1.09 -32.28
C LEU A 590 6.76 -2.32 -32.46
N TYR A 591 6.73 -3.21 -31.47
CA TYR A 591 5.96 -4.46 -31.56
C TYR A 591 4.49 -4.24 -31.90
N PHE A 592 3.89 -3.19 -31.34
CA PHE A 592 2.50 -2.82 -31.58
C PHE A 592 2.23 -2.55 -33.07
N VAL A 593 3.14 -1.85 -33.76
CA VAL A 593 3.03 -1.52 -35.18
C VAL A 593 3.30 -2.76 -36.03
N SER A 594 4.34 -3.52 -35.66
CA SER A 594 4.74 -4.70 -36.41
C SER A 594 3.68 -5.80 -36.37
N TYR A 595 2.99 -5.98 -35.24
CA TYR A 595 1.85 -6.89 -35.10
C TYR A 595 0.76 -6.68 -36.16
N PHE A 596 0.30 -5.43 -36.36
CA PHE A 596 -0.74 -5.14 -37.35
C PHE A 596 -0.28 -5.45 -38.77
N PHE A 597 0.98 -5.12 -39.09
CA PHE A 597 1.56 -5.43 -40.39
C PHE A 597 1.63 -6.93 -40.64
N TYR A 598 2.13 -7.71 -39.68
CA TYR A 598 2.23 -9.17 -39.82
C TYR A 598 0.88 -9.87 -39.81
N LYS A 599 -0.05 -9.42 -38.97
CA LYS A 599 -1.44 -9.92 -38.96
C LYS A 599 -2.13 -9.69 -40.29
N LYS A 600 -1.92 -8.52 -40.92
CA LYS A 600 -2.46 -8.21 -42.25
C LYS A 600 -1.84 -9.12 -43.31
N SER A 601 -0.52 -9.26 -43.33
CA SER A 601 0.18 -10.15 -44.27
C SER A 601 -0.28 -11.60 -44.13
N MET A 602 -0.36 -12.15 -42.92
CA MET A 602 -0.81 -13.53 -42.73
C MET A 602 -2.28 -13.72 -43.15
N LYS A 603 -3.14 -12.72 -42.92
CA LYS A 603 -4.55 -12.77 -43.36
C LYS A 603 -4.67 -12.76 -44.89
N GLU A 604 -3.85 -11.95 -45.57
CA GLU A 604 -3.78 -11.93 -47.03
C GLU A 604 -3.22 -13.24 -47.61
N ASP A 605 -2.23 -13.84 -46.93
CA ASP A 605 -1.66 -15.13 -47.33
C ASP A 605 -2.66 -16.28 -47.13
N ILE A 606 -3.47 -16.27 -46.04
CA ILE A 606 -4.56 -17.23 -45.83
C ILE A 606 -5.66 -17.10 -46.88
N ALA A 607 -5.98 -15.87 -47.32
CA ALA A 607 -7.01 -15.63 -48.33
C ALA A 607 -6.64 -16.17 -49.73
N LYS A 608 -5.35 -16.47 -49.97
CA LYS A 608 -4.84 -17.04 -51.22
C LYS A 608 -4.78 -18.57 -51.21
N ILE A 609 -4.97 -19.20 -50.06
CA ILE A 609 -5.00 -20.64 -49.88
C ILE A 609 -6.44 -21.08 -50.10
N ARG A 610 -6.69 -21.85 -51.18
CA ARG A 610 -8.00 -22.44 -51.49
C ARG A 610 -8.12 -23.81 -50.84
#